data_AF-A0A946LF74-F1
#
_entry.id   AF-A0A946LF74-F1
#
_cell.length_a   1.000
_cell.length_b   1.000
_cell.length_c   1.000
_cell.angle_alpha   90.00
_cell.angle_beta   90.00
_cell.angle_gamma   90.00
#
_symmetry.space_group_name_H-M   'P 1'
#
loop_
_entity.id
_entity.type
_entity.pdbx_description
1 polymer ?
#
loop_
_entity_poly.entity_id
_entity_poly.type
_entity_poly.pdbx_seq_one_letter_code
_entity_poly.pdbx_strand_id
1 'polypeptide(L)'
;MCPGYVSNKKTYYSCGAKRNKNMTTKPHDDVRISTRQKPFDEKIWQGVTELLQDPANLKMQIEKRMPQASRLSQSAKDLQSKIGKELERLDVQEKRILDAYRETIIDLEELREQKGKIADNRTSLQAQQKAAQSQVEHSERSEITMAMLGDVSAYFERVMAKVDFSTREKLINLLIHSVALYQNVSGGQRLYTYDHR
;
A
#
# COMPACT_ATOMS: atom_id res chain seq x y z
N MET A 1 19.81 9.28 -14.59
CA MET A 1 20.32 7.92 -14.87
C MET A 1 21.82 7.87 -14.66
N CYS A 2 22.38 6.73 -14.24
CA CYS A 2 23.82 6.52 -14.29
C CYS A 2 24.24 6.39 -15.76
N PRO A 3 25.21 7.19 -16.26
CA PRO A 3 25.60 7.11 -17.66
C PRO A 3 26.26 5.76 -17.95
N GLY A 4 25.78 5.09 -19.00
CA GLY A 4 26.46 3.92 -19.57
C GLY A 4 27.76 4.33 -20.26
N TYR A 5 28.72 3.41 -20.34
CA TYR A 5 29.93 3.61 -21.12
C TYR A 5 30.37 2.39 -21.88
N VAL A 6 31.05 2.63 -23.00
CA VAL A 6 31.64 1.58 -23.83
C VAL A 6 33.12 1.43 -23.49
N SER A 7 33.56 0.20 -23.27
CA SER A 7 34.98 -0.16 -23.16
C SER A 7 35.18 -1.52 -23.83
N ASN A 8 36.18 -1.63 -24.71
CA ASN A 8 36.48 -2.84 -25.48
C ASN A 8 35.24 -3.49 -26.13
N LYS A 9 34.45 -2.69 -26.88
CA LYS A 9 33.20 -3.11 -27.56
C LYS A 9 32.11 -3.66 -26.63
N LYS A 10 32.26 -3.52 -25.31
CA LYS A 10 31.29 -3.93 -24.30
C LYS A 10 30.75 -2.71 -23.58
N THR A 11 29.50 -2.77 -23.16
CA THR A 11 28.85 -1.68 -22.46
C THR A 11 28.73 -1.96 -20.96
N TYR A 12 28.91 -0.90 -20.17
CA TYR A 12 28.96 -0.98 -18.71
C TYR A 12 28.15 0.15 -18.08
N TYR A 13 27.52 -0.13 -16.94
CA TYR A 13 27.08 0.90 -16.01
C TYR A 13 28.23 1.24 -15.05
N SER A 14 28.35 2.51 -14.69
CA SER A 14 29.27 3.00 -13.65
C SER A 14 28.61 4.07 -12.81
N CYS A 15 29.10 4.24 -11.58
CA CYS A 15 28.74 5.38 -10.75
C CYS A 15 29.01 6.71 -11.49
N GLY A 16 28.04 7.63 -11.47
CA GLY A 16 28.15 8.94 -12.11
C GLY A 16 29.33 9.77 -11.55
N ALA A 17 29.59 9.66 -10.25
CA ALA A 17 30.69 10.33 -9.56
C ALA A 17 32.08 9.90 -10.09
N LYS A 18 32.18 8.74 -10.76
CA LYS A 18 33.43 8.26 -11.36
C LYS A 18 33.89 9.15 -12.52
N ARG A 19 32.93 9.73 -13.23
CA ARG A 19 33.19 10.53 -14.44
C ARG A 19 32.94 12.02 -14.22
N ASN A 20 32.11 12.38 -13.26
CA ASN A 20 31.84 13.76 -12.89
C ASN A 20 32.07 13.96 -11.39
N LYS A 21 33.24 14.51 -11.03
CA LYS A 21 33.62 14.78 -9.63
C LYS A 21 32.71 15.80 -8.94
N ASN A 22 31.90 16.54 -9.71
CA ASN A 22 30.94 17.52 -9.19
C ASN A 22 29.56 16.91 -8.89
N MET A 23 29.35 15.61 -9.12
CA MET A 23 28.12 14.92 -8.71
C MET A 23 28.23 14.45 -7.25
N THR A 24 27.81 15.28 -6.31
CA THR A 24 27.66 14.95 -4.88
C THR A 24 26.21 14.67 -4.47
N THR A 25 25.25 14.87 -5.39
CA THR A 25 23.80 14.89 -5.11
C THR A 25 23.13 13.52 -5.00
N LYS A 26 23.85 12.41 -5.18
CA LYS A 26 23.26 11.06 -5.07
C LYS A 26 24.04 10.21 -4.07
N PRO A 27 23.35 9.46 -3.20
CA PRO A 27 24.03 8.56 -2.27
C PRO A 27 24.83 7.52 -3.06
N HIS A 28 26.14 7.47 -2.84
CA HIS A 28 27.04 6.49 -3.42
C HIS A 28 28.16 6.16 -2.43
N ASP A 29 28.36 4.88 -2.14
CA ASP A 29 29.39 4.45 -1.19
C ASP A 29 30.73 4.16 -1.88
N ASP A 30 30.69 3.62 -3.12
CA ASP A 30 31.88 3.32 -3.91
C ASP A 30 31.78 3.86 -5.34
N VAL A 31 32.71 4.74 -5.68
CA VAL A 31 32.84 5.37 -7.00
C VAL A 31 33.41 4.38 -8.04
N ARG A 32 34.07 3.31 -7.60
CA ARG A 32 34.73 2.33 -8.49
C ARG A 32 33.78 1.27 -9.04
N ILE A 33 32.56 1.17 -8.50
CA ILE A 33 31.59 0.16 -8.90
C ILE A 33 31.27 0.26 -10.41
N SER A 34 31.38 -0.88 -11.10
CA SER A 34 31.03 -1.00 -12.51
C SER A 34 30.53 -2.40 -12.85
N THR A 35 29.42 -2.48 -13.56
CA THR A 35 28.80 -3.75 -13.99
C THR A 35 28.53 -3.75 -15.49
N ARG A 36 28.55 -4.92 -16.12
CA ARG A 36 28.25 -5.07 -17.56
C ARG A 36 26.75 -4.84 -17.76
N GLN A 37 26.36 -4.06 -18.77
CA GLN A 37 24.94 -3.71 -18.98
C GLN A 37 24.09 -4.94 -19.30
N LYS A 38 24.38 -5.64 -20.41
CA LYS A 38 23.58 -6.78 -20.87
C LYS A 38 23.22 -7.81 -19.77
N PRO A 39 24.18 -8.41 -19.03
CA PRO A 39 23.84 -9.39 -18.00
C PRO A 39 23.16 -8.78 -16.78
N PHE A 40 23.37 -7.48 -16.52
CA PHE A 40 22.66 -6.78 -15.47
C PHE A 40 21.20 -6.55 -15.86
N ASP A 41 20.96 -5.99 -17.05
CA ASP A 41 19.62 -5.73 -17.59
C ASP A 41 18.80 -7.02 -17.65
N GLU A 42 19.39 -8.14 -18.09
CA GLU A 42 18.73 -9.45 -18.11
C GLU A 42 18.34 -9.92 -16.70
N LYS A 43 19.20 -9.70 -15.70
CA LYS A 43 18.91 -10.06 -14.31
C LYS A 43 17.79 -9.21 -13.70
N ILE A 44 17.76 -7.91 -14.01
CA ILE A 44 16.63 -7.05 -13.61
C ILE A 44 15.34 -7.57 -14.24
N TRP A 45 15.41 -7.85 -15.54
CA TRP A 45 14.28 -8.30 -16.31
C TRP A 45 13.71 -9.62 -15.81
N GLN A 46 14.57 -10.59 -15.53
CA GLN A 46 14.19 -11.86 -14.94
C GLN A 46 13.47 -11.65 -13.60
N GLY A 47 14.02 -10.83 -12.70
CA GLY A 47 13.39 -10.56 -11.40
C GLY A 47 12.02 -9.88 -11.50
N VAL A 48 11.84 -8.96 -12.45
CA VAL A 48 10.52 -8.36 -12.74
C VAL A 48 9.55 -9.40 -13.28
N THR A 49 10.02 -10.27 -14.17
CA THR A 49 9.20 -11.30 -14.78
C THR A 49 8.71 -12.31 -13.74
N GLU A 50 9.60 -12.81 -12.88
CA GLU A 50 9.28 -13.72 -11.77
C GLU A 50 8.30 -13.08 -10.77
N LEU A 51 8.45 -11.78 -10.49
CA LEU A 51 7.54 -11.06 -9.60
C LEU A 51 6.12 -10.97 -10.18
N LEU A 52 5.99 -10.67 -11.47
CA LEU A 52 4.70 -10.41 -12.12
C LEU A 52 3.97 -11.69 -12.54
N GLN A 53 4.70 -12.78 -12.76
CA GLN A 53 4.12 -14.09 -13.11
C GLN A 53 3.48 -14.81 -11.92
N ASP A 54 3.85 -14.47 -10.69
CA ASP A 54 3.28 -15.09 -9.49
C ASP A 54 2.28 -14.14 -8.77
N PRO A 55 0.99 -14.48 -8.75
CA PRO A 55 -0.03 -13.71 -8.05
C PRO A 55 0.25 -13.53 -6.55
N ALA A 56 0.92 -14.48 -5.90
CA ALA A 56 1.28 -14.39 -4.49
C ALA A 56 2.36 -13.32 -4.26
N ASN A 57 3.34 -13.23 -5.16
CA ASN A 57 4.35 -12.18 -5.13
C ASN A 57 3.74 -10.79 -5.36
N LEU A 58 2.80 -10.67 -6.31
CA LEU A 58 2.05 -9.43 -6.53
C LEU A 58 1.29 -9.01 -5.27
N LYS A 59 0.55 -9.93 -4.64
CA LYS A 59 -0.20 -9.66 -3.42
C LYS A 59 0.72 -9.16 -2.30
N MET A 60 1.83 -9.86 -2.05
CA MET A 60 2.79 -9.50 -1.02
C MET A 60 3.38 -8.10 -1.25
N GLN A 61 3.69 -7.75 -2.49
CA GLN A 61 4.23 -6.42 -2.83
C GLN A 61 3.19 -5.31 -2.69
N ILE A 62 1.95 -5.57 -3.09
CA ILE A 62 0.82 -4.65 -2.90
C ILE A 62 0.58 -4.42 -1.41
N GLU A 63 0.53 -5.49 -0.60
CA GLU A 63 0.33 -5.40 0.85
C GLU A 63 1.44 -4.61 1.56
N LYS A 64 2.71 -4.82 1.16
CA LYS A 64 3.85 -4.03 1.67
C LYS A 64 3.71 -2.53 1.39
N ARG A 65 3.05 -2.13 0.30
CA ARG A 65 2.86 -0.73 -0.12
C ARG A 65 1.51 -0.14 0.30
N MET A 66 0.55 -0.99 0.72
CA MET A 66 -0.79 -0.60 1.18
C MET A 66 -1.00 -0.52 2.72
N PRO A 67 0.01 -0.38 3.61
CA PRO A 67 -0.24 -0.39 5.06
C PRO A 67 -1.07 0.82 5.54
N GLN A 68 -1.25 1.85 4.71
CA GLN A 68 -2.16 2.96 5.02
C GLN A 68 -3.64 2.61 4.76
N ALA A 69 -3.95 1.94 3.65
CA ALA A 69 -5.33 1.56 3.32
C ALA A 69 -5.89 0.53 4.32
N SER A 70 -5.08 -0.45 4.73
CA SER A 70 -5.48 -1.45 5.74
C SER A 70 -5.65 -0.86 7.14
N ARG A 71 -4.86 0.16 7.51
CA ARG A 71 -5.05 0.89 8.78
C ARG A 71 -6.29 1.77 8.77
N LEU A 72 -6.60 2.40 7.65
CA LEU A 72 -7.82 3.21 7.49
C LEU A 72 -9.08 2.34 7.57
N SER A 73 -9.09 1.17 6.94
CA SER A 73 -10.21 0.23 7.03
C SER A 73 -10.37 -0.34 8.44
N GLN A 74 -9.28 -0.70 9.12
CA GLN A 74 -9.33 -1.14 10.51
C GLN A 74 -9.83 -0.03 11.44
N SER A 75 -9.33 1.20 11.30
CA SER A 75 -9.80 2.35 12.09
C SER A 75 -11.28 2.66 11.86
N ALA A 76 -11.78 2.47 10.64
CA ALA A 76 -13.19 2.65 10.33
C ALA A 76 -14.07 1.56 10.98
N LYS A 77 -13.60 0.30 10.97
CA LYS A 77 -14.26 -0.82 11.67
C LYS A 77 -14.30 -0.61 13.19
N ASP A 78 -13.20 -0.13 13.78
CA ASP A 78 -13.13 0.20 15.20
C ASP A 78 -14.10 1.35 15.56
N LEU A 79 -14.21 2.36 14.70
CA LEU A 79 -15.15 3.48 14.88
C LEU A 79 -16.60 2.99 14.84
N GLN A 80 -16.96 2.11 13.89
CA GLN A 80 -18.29 1.50 13.83
C GLN A 80 -18.61 0.71 15.10
N SER A 81 -17.66 -0.09 15.59
CA SER A 81 -17.83 -0.85 16.84
C SER A 81 -18.09 0.07 18.04
N LYS A 82 -17.36 1.18 18.13
CA LYS A 82 -17.57 2.19 19.19
C LYS A 82 -18.95 2.84 19.10
N ILE A 83 -19.38 3.25 17.91
CA ILE A 83 -20.71 3.85 17.70
C ILE A 83 -21.82 2.86 18.07
N GLY A 84 -21.67 1.58 17.70
CA GLY A 84 -22.62 0.52 18.08
C GLY A 84 -22.76 0.38 19.60
N LYS A 85 -21.64 0.36 20.34
CA LYS A 85 -21.66 0.33 21.81
C LYS A 85 -22.32 1.56 22.43
N GLU A 86 -22.16 2.72 21.82
CA GLU A 86 -22.79 3.96 22.32
C GLU A 86 -24.30 3.96 22.08
N LEU A 87 -24.76 3.42 20.94
CA LEU A 87 -26.18 3.21 20.68
C LEU A 87 -26.81 2.24 21.68
N GLU A 88 -26.13 1.13 22.01
CA GLU A 88 -26.57 0.19 23.05
C GLU A 88 -26.65 0.85 24.44
N ARG A 89 -25.73 1.77 24.76
CA ARG A 89 -25.79 2.55 26.01
C ARG A 89 -27.00 3.46 26.06
N LEU A 90 -27.35 4.11 24.94
CA LEU A 90 -28.56 4.92 24.85
C LEU A 90 -29.83 4.08 25.05
N ASP A 91 -29.88 2.85 24.54
CA ASP A 91 -31.00 1.91 24.81
C ASP A 91 -31.17 1.61 26.30
N VAL A 92 -30.06 1.42 27.01
CA VAL A 92 -30.10 1.19 28.46
C VAL A 92 -30.53 2.45 29.21
N GLN A 93 -30.04 3.63 28.81
CA GLN A 93 -30.45 4.90 29.42
C GLN A 93 -31.95 5.17 29.23
N GLU A 94 -32.48 4.89 28.04
CA GLU A 94 -33.90 5.05 27.75
C GLU A 94 -34.79 4.15 28.62
N LYS A 95 -34.36 2.91 28.89
CA LYS A 95 -35.05 2.02 29.84
C LYS A 95 -35.00 2.58 31.26
N ARG A 96 -33.82 3.00 31.72
CA ARG A 96 -33.63 3.54 33.07
C ARG A 96 -34.46 4.79 33.35
N ILE A 97 -34.61 5.67 32.35
CA ILE A 97 -35.38 6.89 32.55
C ILE A 97 -36.89 6.64 32.59
N LEU A 98 -37.36 5.63 31.85
CA LEU A 98 -38.73 5.14 31.97
C LEU A 98 -39.01 4.52 33.34
N ASP A 99 -38.05 3.76 33.87
CA ASP A 99 -38.18 3.18 35.21
C ASP A 99 -38.17 4.28 36.29
N ALA A 100 -37.30 5.27 36.20
CA ALA A 100 -37.29 6.42 37.10
C ALA A 100 -38.64 7.19 37.12
N TYR A 101 -39.27 7.36 35.95
CA TYR A 101 -40.61 7.96 35.87
C TYR A 101 -41.68 7.08 36.52
N ARG A 102 -41.63 5.75 36.31
CA ARG A 102 -42.56 4.80 36.94
C ARG A 102 -42.43 4.77 38.45
N GLU A 103 -41.22 4.95 38.95
CA GLU A 103 -40.91 5.07 40.38
C GLU A 103 -41.20 6.47 40.93
N THR A 104 -41.79 7.38 40.12
CA THR A 104 -42.12 8.77 40.50
C THR A 104 -40.91 9.58 41.00
N ILE A 105 -39.70 9.20 40.56
CA ILE A 105 -38.44 9.90 40.89
C ILE A 105 -38.31 11.18 40.07
N ILE A 106 -38.84 11.18 38.84
CA ILE A 106 -38.86 12.33 37.92
C ILE A 106 -40.27 12.63 37.46
N ASP A 107 -40.52 13.87 37.06
CA ASP A 107 -41.80 14.28 36.50
C ASP A 107 -41.91 14.07 34.98
N LEU A 108 -43.09 14.37 34.43
CA LEU A 108 -43.36 14.19 33.01
C LEU A 108 -42.56 15.15 32.11
N GLU A 109 -42.25 16.35 32.59
CA GLU A 109 -41.54 17.36 31.82
C GLU A 109 -40.04 17.02 31.77
N GLU A 110 -39.47 16.59 32.90
CA GLU A 110 -38.12 16.02 32.98
C GLU A 110 -37.97 14.79 32.08
N LEU A 111 -38.96 13.88 32.08
CA LEU A 111 -38.96 12.72 31.20
C LEU A 111 -38.94 13.13 29.72
N ARG A 112 -39.75 14.14 29.32
CA ARG A 112 -39.79 14.65 27.94
C ARG A 112 -38.46 15.26 27.53
N GLU A 113 -37.88 16.10 28.38
CA GLU A 113 -36.58 16.74 28.12
C GLU A 113 -35.50 15.69 27.89
N GLN A 114 -35.43 14.69 28.77
CA GLN A 114 -34.40 13.67 28.70
C GLN A 114 -34.58 12.70 27.53
N LYS A 115 -35.83 12.35 27.19
CA LYS A 115 -36.13 11.61 25.95
C LYS A 115 -35.72 12.39 24.71
N GLY A 116 -35.91 13.72 24.69
CA GLY A 116 -35.43 14.59 23.62
C GLY A 116 -33.91 14.51 23.45
N LYS A 117 -33.16 14.67 24.54
CA LYS A 117 -31.68 14.56 24.53
C LYS A 117 -31.20 13.20 24.03
N ILE A 118 -31.83 12.10 24.45
CA ILE A 118 -31.49 10.75 23.98
C ILE A 118 -31.78 10.61 22.48
N ALA A 119 -32.91 11.13 22.01
CA ALA A 119 -33.30 11.10 20.61
C ALA A 119 -32.29 11.86 19.72
N ASP A 120 -31.93 13.09 20.12
CA ASP A 120 -30.95 13.92 19.38
C ASP A 120 -29.59 13.22 19.29
N ASN A 121 -29.10 12.67 20.40
CA ASN A 121 -27.85 11.91 20.43
C ASN A 121 -27.90 10.67 19.54
N ARG A 122 -29.02 9.94 19.57
CA ARG A 122 -29.23 8.76 18.72
C ARG A 122 -29.22 9.14 17.24
N THR A 123 -29.89 10.21 16.84
CA THR A 123 -29.89 10.69 15.45
C THR A 123 -28.49 11.06 14.99
N SER A 124 -27.71 11.76 15.83
CA SER A 124 -26.31 12.10 15.53
C SER A 124 -25.43 10.86 15.36
N LEU A 125 -25.53 9.89 16.27
CA LEU A 125 -24.75 8.65 16.20
C LEU A 125 -25.14 7.79 15.00
N GLN A 126 -26.43 7.71 14.65
CA GLN A 126 -26.89 6.99 13.45
C GLN A 126 -26.41 7.64 12.16
N ALA A 127 -26.35 8.98 12.10
CA ALA A 127 -25.77 9.69 10.96
C ALA A 127 -24.27 9.37 10.81
N GLN A 128 -23.52 9.39 11.91
CA GLN A 128 -22.12 9.00 11.94
C GLN A 128 -21.90 7.52 11.54
N GLN A 129 -22.79 6.63 11.97
CA GLN A 129 -22.76 5.21 11.60
C GLN A 129 -22.91 5.03 10.09
N LYS A 130 -23.89 5.70 9.47
CA LYS A 130 -24.12 5.64 8.02
C LYS A 130 -22.92 6.19 7.22
N ALA A 131 -22.31 7.28 7.70
CA ALA A 131 -21.11 7.85 7.09
C ALA A 131 -19.92 6.89 7.17
N ALA A 132 -19.67 6.30 8.34
CA ALA A 132 -18.61 5.32 8.55
C ALA A 132 -18.83 4.05 7.71
N GLN A 133 -20.08 3.58 7.60
CA GLN A 133 -20.43 2.42 6.78
C GLN A 133 -20.20 2.67 5.29
N SER A 134 -20.59 3.83 4.78
CA SER A 134 -20.32 4.21 3.39
C SER A 134 -18.82 4.24 3.08
N GLN A 135 -18.00 4.65 4.04
CA GLN A 135 -16.53 4.69 3.90
C GLN A 135 -15.92 3.28 3.89
N VAL A 136 -16.42 2.36 4.72
CA VAL A 136 -15.99 0.95 4.72
C VAL A 136 -16.41 0.25 3.43
N GLU A 137 -17.66 0.41 2.99
CA GLU A 137 -18.16 -0.21 1.76
C GLU A 137 -17.39 0.27 0.51
N HIS A 138 -17.02 1.55 0.45
CA HIS A 138 -16.15 2.05 -0.62
C HIS A 138 -14.75 1.44 -0.57
N SER A 139 -14.21 1.19 0.62
CA SER A 139 -12.90 0.57 0.80
C SER A 139 -12.92 -0.92 0.46
N GLU A 140 -13.97 -1.65 0.85
CA GLU A 140 -14.12 -3.09 0.61
C GLU A 140 -14.36 -3.41 -0.87
N ARG A 141 -15.04 -2.52 -1.61
CA ARG A 141 -15.20 -2.64 -3.07
C ARG A 141 -13.88 -2.51 -3.86
N SER A 142 -12.82 -2.04 -3.20
CA SER A 142 -11.47 -1.93 -3.76
C SER A 142 -10.55 -3.09 -3.34
N GLU A 143 -11.07 -4.16 -2.75
CA GLU A 143 -10.23 -5.31 -2.38
C GLU A 143 -9.70 -6.05 -3.60
N ILE A 144 -8.38 -6.07 -3.74
CA ILE A 144 -7.67 -6.79 -4.78
C ILE A 144 -7.71 -8.29 -4.43
N THR A 145 -8.49 -9.05 -5.20
CA THR A 145 -8.64 -10.49 -4.97
C THR A 145 -7.52 -11.31 -5.62
N MET A 146 -7.26 -12.52 -5.12
CA MET A 146 -6.30 -13.44 -5.74
C MET A 146 -6.67 -13.83 -7.17
N ALA A 147 -7.97 -13.88 -7.50
CA ALA A 147 -8.43 -14.16 -8.86
C ALA A 147 -8.04 -13.03 -9.82
N MET A 148 -8.26 -11.78 -9.43
CA MET A 148 -7.84 -10.61 -10.22
C MET A 148 -6.33 -10.58 -10.45
N LEU A 149 -5.54 -10.90 -9.40
CA LEU A 149 -4.09 -11.00 -9.54
C LEU A 149 -3.68 -12.15 -10.47
N GLY A 150 -4.37 -13.29 -10.41
CA GLY A 150 -4.22 -14.40 -11.34
C GLY A 150 -4.43 -13.98 -12.79
N ASP A 151 -5.50 -13.25 -13.07
CA ASP A 151 -5.81 -12.76 -14.42
C ASP A 151 -4.72 -11.81 -14.95
N VAL A 152 -4.21 -10.93 -14.09
CA VAL A 152 -3.09 -10.01 -14.42
C VAL A 152 -1.82 -10.80 -14.73
N SER A 153 -1.44 -11.76 -13.88
CA SER A 153 -0.25 -12.60 -14.10
C SER A 153 -0.36 -13.41 -15.39
N ALA A 154 -1.51 -14.03 -15.66
CA ALA A 154 -1.75 -14.79 -16.88
C ALA A 154 -1.78 -13.92 -18.15
N TYR A 155 -2.30 -12.69 -18.04
CA TYR A 155 -2.21 -11.71 -19.13
C TYR A 155 -0.75 -11.31 -19.39
N PHE A 156 -0.01 -10.99 -18.33
CA PHE A 156 1.40 -10.64 -18.42
C PHE A 156 2.17 -11.78 -19.09
N GLU A 157 2.08 -13.02 -18.62
CA GLU A 157 2.79 -14.15 -19.21
C GLU A 157 2.56 -14.28 -20.73
N ARG A 158 1.32 -14.12 -21.19
CA ARG A 158 0.97 -14.21 -22.61
C ARG A 158 1.57 -13.09 -23.46
N VAL A 159 1.54 -11.85 -22.96
CA VAL A 159 2.01 -10.68 -23.72
C VAL A 159 3.53 -10.63 -23.76
N MET A 160 4.19 -11.13 -22.72
CA MET A 160 5.61 -10.89 -22.47
C MET A 160 6.57 -11.77 -23.28
N ALA A 161 6.06 -12.82 -23.92
CA ALA A 161 6.85 -13.77 -24.70
C ALA A 161 7.62 -13.15 -25.89
N LYS A 162 7.21 -11.98 -26.39
CA LYS A 162 7.81 -11.32 -27.58
C LYS A 162 8.06 -9.81 -27.42
N VAL A 163 8.19 -9.35 -26.18
CA VAL A 163 8.29 -7.91 -25.90
C VAL A 163 9.65 -7.35 -26.31
N ASP A 164 9.60 -6.26 -27.08
CA ASP A 164 10.76 -5.54 -27.57
C ASP A 164 11.44 -4.72 -26.46
N PHE A 165 12.68 -4.31 -26.70
CA PHE A 165 13.46 -3.57 -25.70
C PHE A 165 12.76 -2.29 -25.21
N SER A 166 12.09 -1.56 -26.11
CA SER A 166 11.45 -0.28 -25.76
C SER A 166 10.32 -0.48 -24.73
N THR A 167 9.55 -1.57 -24.86
CA THR A 167 8.47 -1.90 -23.93
C THR A 167 9.03 -2.45 -22.62
N ARG A 168 10.11 -3.24 -22.66
CA ARG A 168 10.81 -3.68 -21.43
C ARG A 168 11.30 -2.47 -20.61
N GLU A 169 11.89 -1.48 -21.27
CA GLU A 169 12.36 -0.25 -20.65
C GLU A 169 11.22 0.55 -20.02
N LYS A 170 10.08 0.70 -20.72
CA LYS A 170 8.89 1.35 -20.17
C LYS A 170 8.37 0.65 -18.92
N LEU A 171 8.25 -0.67 -18.97
CA LEU A 171 7.78 -1.47 -17.82
C LEU A 171 8.71 -1.33 -16.61
N ILE A 172 10.02 -1.41 -16.82
CA ILE A 172 10.99 -1.21 -15.74
C ILE A 172 10.86 0.18 -15.13
N ASN A 173 10.76 1.23 -15.95
CA ASN A 173 10.63 2.61 -15.45
C ASN A 173 9.30 2.88 -14.71
N LEU A 174 8.27 2.10 -15.00
CA LEU A 174 6.99 2.15 -14.28
C LEU A 174 7.06 1.41 -12.95
N LEU A 175 7.65 0.22 -12.92
CA LEU A 175 7.55 -0.71 -11.80
C LEU A 175 8.71 -0.60 -10.79
N ILE A 176 9.87 -0.11 -11.23
CA ILE A 176 11.07 -0.04 -10.39
C ILE A 176 11.36 1.42 -10.06
N HIS A 177 11.49 1.72 -8.77
CA HIS A 177 11.85 3.06 -8.29
C HIS A 177 13.35 3.28 -8.47
N SER A 178 14.14 2.35 -7.95
CA SER A 178 15.60 2.38 -8.06
C SER A 178 16.20 0.98 -7.97
N VAL A 179 17.40 0.84 -8.52
CA VAL A 179 18.20 -0.38 -8.38
C VAL A 179 19.50 -0.02 -7.70
N ALA A 180 19.79 -0.67 -6.58
CA ALA A 180 21.01 -0.47 -5.82
C ALA A 180 22.05 -1.54 -6.17
N LEU A 181 23.30 -1.10 -6.34
CA LEU A 181 24.45 -1.95 -6.57
C LEU A 181 25.33 -1.95 -5.33
N TYR A 182 25.59 -3.13 -4.77
CA TYR A 182 26.53 -3.29 -3.66
C TYR A 182 27.73 -4.13 -4.09
N GLN A 183 28.92 -3.74 -3.64
CA GLN A 183 30.13 -4.52 -3.83
C GLN A 183 30.51 -5.20 -2.52
N ASN A 184 30.40 -6.52 -2.46
CA ASN A 184 30.75 -7.28 -1.28
C ASN A 184 32.29 -7.42 -1.22
N VAL A 185 32.91 -6.94 -0.14
CA VAL A 185 34.38 -6.83 -0.01
C VAL A 185 35.04 -8.20 0.25
N SER A 186 34.26 -9.25 0.56
CA SER A 186 34.79 -10.51 1.11
C SER A 186 34.62 -11.76 0.23
N GLY A 187 34.26 -11.63 -1.05
CA GLY A 187 34.21 -12.80 -1.93
C GLY A 187 33.31 -12.65 -3.14
N GLY A 188 33.78 -11.96 -4.18
CA GLY A 188 33.41 -12.12 -5.59
C GLY A 188 31.94 -11.98 -6.06
N GLN A 189 30.95 -11.98 -5.17
CA GLN A 189 29.54 -12.04 -5.53
C GLN A 189 28.88 -10.68 -5.34
N ARG A 190 28.37 -10.13 -6.45
CA ARG A 190 27.63 -8.86 -6.48
C ARG A 190 26.17 -9.13 -6.16
N LEU A 191 25.70 -8.58 -5.04
CA LEU A 191 24.30 -8.63 -4.63
C LEU A 191 23.56 -7.41 -5.20
N TYR A 192 22.32 -7.64 -5.61
CA TYR A 192 21.45 -6.61 -6.17
C TYR A 192 20.20 -6.55 -5.29
N THR A 193 19.79 -5.36 -4.87
CA THR A 193 18.48 -5.15 -4.26
C THR A 193 17.70 -4.16 -5.12
N TYR A 194 16.40 -4.40 -5.20
CA TYR A 194 15.48 -3.57 -5.98
C TYR A 194 14.52 -2.89 -5.03
N ASP A 195 14.33 -1.59 -5.23
CA ASP A 195 13.25 -0.85 -4.61
C ASP A 195 12.18 -0.61 -5.67
N HIS A 196 10.99 -1.14 -5.44
CA HIS A 196 9.88 -1.10 -6.37
C HIS A 196 9.02 0.14 -6.09
N ARG A 197 8.43 0.75 -7.12
CA ARG A 197 7.53 1.91 -6.94
C ARG A 197 6.20 1.53 -6.32
#